data_AF-A0A8C8W6B1-F1
#
_entry.id   AF-A0A8C8W6B1-F1
#
_cell.length_a   1.000
_cell.length_b   1.000
_cell.length_c   1.000
_cell.angle_alpha   90.00
_cell.angle_beta   90.00
_cell.angle_gamma   90.00
#
_symmetry.space_group_name_H-M   'P 1'
#
loop_
_entity.id
_entity.type
_entity.pdbx_description
1 polymer ?
#
loop_
_entity_poly.entity_id
_entity_poly.type
_entity_poly.pdbx_seq_one_letter_code
_entity_poly.pdbx_strand_id
1 'polypeptide(L)'
;LLFIFCLVLVCTGTLEQVEKQETWCFPAYGMAIGLWLMISSLPRRRLVLNHTRGMYHFSISGRTVCQGPMHLVYVRLTLSSDAYGRCFFQLVLCGHKLEPLVLVQLSERYEQMEFLGRHIARKLNINYFDYLAASYRHVVRHWPLGATFNPGIVQRKAQAYTKSSVTDLDV
;
A
#
# COMPACT_ATOMS: atom_id res chain seq x y z
N LEU A 1 -18.28 -20.10 -7.41
CA LEU A 1 -18.86 -21.39 -7.84
C LEU A 1 -19.46 -22.17 -6.68
N LEU A 2 -18.70 -22.56 -5.65
CA LEU A 2 -19.24 -23.25 -4.45
C LEU A 2 -20.37 -22.47 -3.75
N PHE A 3 -20.24 -21.14 -3.62
CA PHE A 3 -21.28 -20.31 -3.01
C PHE A 3 -22.61 -20.31 -3.78
N ILE A 4 -22.54 -20.31 -5.12
CA ILE A 4 -23.72 -20.38 -5.99
C ILE A 4 -24.37 -21.77 -5.88
N PHE A 5 -23.57 -22.82 -5.82
CA PHE A 5 -24.06 -24.19 -5.64
C PHE A 5 -24.75 -24.39 -4.27
N CYS A 6 -24.20 -23.82 -3.19
CA CYS A 6 -24.84 -23.81 -1.88
C CYS A 6 -26.15 -23.02 -1.87
N LEU A 7 -26.21 -21.85 -2.52
CA LEU A 7 -27.46 -21.07 -2.64
C LEU A 7 -28.54 -21.87 -3.38
N VAL A 8 -28.19 -22.54 -4.48
CA VAL A 8 -29.13 -23.37 -5.24
C VAL A 8 -29.65 -24.53 -4.39
N LEU A 9 -28.77 -25.26 -3.68
CA LEU A 9 -29.18 -26.35 -2.79
C LEU A 9 -30.06 -25.89 -1.63
N VAL A 10 -29.79 -24.72 -1.04
CA VAL A 10 -30.62 -24.15 0.02
C VAL A 10 -31.97 -23.73 -0.55
N CYS A 11 -32.01 -23.09 -1.71
CA CYS A 11 -33.27 -22.69 -2.37
C CYS A 11 -34.14 -23.91 -2.73
N THR A 12 -33.55 -24.98 -3.26
CA THR A 12 -34.29 -26.21 -3.59
C THR A 12 -34.74 -26.95 -2.32
N GLY A 13 -33.90 -27.01 -1.29
CA GLY A 13 -34.26 -27.61 0.00
C GLY A 13 -35.36 -26.85 0.73
N THR A 14 -35.39 -25.52 0.64
CA THR A 14 -36.49 -24.72 1.22
C THR A 14 -37.80 -24.88 0.44
N LEU A 15 -37.76 -25.13 -0.87
CA LEU A 15 -38.96 -25.29 -1.71
C LEU A 15 -39.68 -26.62 -1.44
N GLU A 16 -38.95 -27.71 -1.21
CA GLU A 16 -39.56 -29.00 -0.81
C GLU A 16 -40.14 -28.95 0.61
N GLN A 17 -39.64 -28.07 1.47
CA GLN A 17 -39.94 -28.08 2.90
C GLN A 17 -41.13 -27.18 3.28
N VAL A 18 -41.71 -26.44 2.33
CA VAL A 18 -42.91 -25.60 2.51
C VAL A 18 -44.19 -26.42 2.78
N GLU A 19 -44.16 -27.74 2.58
CA GLU A 19 -45.33 -28.60 2.86
C GLU A 19 -45.42 -29.08 4.34
N LYS A 20 -44.35 -28.95 5.15
CA LYS A 20 -44.35 -29.36 6.57
C LYS A 20 -43.70 -28.33 7.49
N GLN A 21 -44.58 -27.56 8.13
CA GLN A 21 -44.32 -26.45 9.03
C GLN A 21 -43.71 -26.87 10.40
N GLU A 22 -42.52 -27.49 10.44
CA GLU A 22 -41.83 -27.87 11.70
C GLU A 22 -40.29 -27.71 11.66
N THR A 23 -39.70 -27.15 10.60
CA THR A 23 -38.24 -27.28 10.36
C THR A 23 -37.50 -25.98 10.10
N TRP A 24 -37.73 -24.97 10.93
CA TRP A 24 -36.98 -23.69 10.89
C TRP A 24 -35.50 -23.82 11.30
N CYS A 25 -35.11 -24.91 11.98
CA CYS A 25 -33.76 -25.10 12.49
C CYS A 25 -32.71 -25.39 11.40
N PHE A 26 -33.08 -26.21 10.40
CA PHE A 26 -32.20 -26.58 9.28
C PHE A 26 -31.78 -25.38 8.40
N PRO A 27 -32.69 -24.51 7.93
CA PRO A 27 -32.32 -23.35 7.12
C PRO A 27 -31.54 -22.31 7.94
N ALA A 28 -31.87 -22.11 9.23
CA ALA A 28 -31.11 -21.23 10.11
C ALA A 28 -29.65 -21.70 10.27
N TYR A 29 -29.44 -23.01 10.43
CA TYR A 29 -28.11 -23.60 10.50
C TYR A 29 -27.33 -23.45 9.18
N GLY A 30 -28.00 -23.65 8.05
CA GLY A 30 -27.41 -23.42 6.72
C GLY A 30 -26.98 -21.97 6.49
N MET A 31 -27.78 -21.00 6.92
CA MET A 31 -27.42 -19.57 6.86
C MET A 31 -26.21 -19.23 7.73
N ALA A 32 -26.12 -19.79 8.94
CA ALA A 32 -24.98 -19.57 9.84
C ALA A 32 -23.67 -20.12 9.26
N ILE A 33 -23.69 -21.34 8.68
CA ILE A 33 -22.52 -21.93 8.02
C ILE A 33 -22.16 -21.13 6.76
N GLY A 34 -23.15 -20.72 5.97
CA GLY A 34 -22.93 -19.89 4.78
C GLY A 34 -22.29 -18.55 5.13
N LEU A 35 -22.75 -17.89 6.19
CA LEU A 35 -22.18 -16.65 6.71
C LEU A 35 -20.75 -16.86 7.24
N TRP A 36 -20.51 -17.95 7.97
CA TRP A 36 -19.18 -18.32 8.46
C TRP A 36 -18.18 -18.53 7.32
N LEU A 37 -18.59 -19.27 6.28
CA LEU A 37 -17.78 -19.49 5.08
C LEU A 37 -17.55 -18.20 4.30
N MET A 38 -18.55 -17.32 4.21
CA MET A 38 -18.38 -15.99 3.61
C MET A 38 -17.35 -15.16 4.36
N ILE A 39 -17.44 -15.07 5.69
CA ILE A 39 -16.48 -14.33 6.52
C ILE A 39 -15.07 -14.95 6.42
N SER A 40 -14.98 -16.28 6.35
CA SER A 40 -13.70 -17.00 6.26
C SER A 40 -13.06 -16.87 4.87
N SER A 41 -13.87 -16.78 3.82
CA SER A 41 -13.42 -16.61 2.44
C SER A 41 -13.09 -15.18 2.08
N LEU A 42 -13.36 -14.20 2.96
CA LEU A 42 -12.92 -12.83 2.77
C LEU A 42 -11.40 -12.84 2.58
N PRO A 43 -10.90 -12.43 1.40
CA PRO A 43 -9.49 -12.51 1.09
C PRO A 43 -8.73 -11.60 2.05
N ARG A 44 -8.09 -12.18 3.07
CA ARG A 44 -7.25 -11.44 4.01
C ARG A 44 -6.01 -10.96 3.26
N ARG A 45 -6.03 -9.70 2.86
CA ARG A 45 -4.91 -9.01 2.22
C ARG A 45 -3.80 -8.81 3.26
N ARG A 46 -2.60 -9.35 3.03
CA ARG A 46 -1.45 -9.18 3.93
C ARG A 46 -0.25 -8.64 3.15
N LEU A 47 0.10 -7.38 3.38
CA LEU A 47 1.35 -6.80 2.89
C LEU A 47 2.45 -7.06 3.93
N VAL A 48 3.52 -7.74 3.51
CA VAL A 48 4.68 -8.01 4.38
C VAL A 48 5.88 -7.24 3.84
N LEU A 49 6.31 -6.20 4.57
CA LEU A 49 7.53 -5.48 4.25
C LEU A 49 8.72 -6.20 4.91
N ASN A 50 9.72 -6.58 4.11
CA ASN A 50 10.94 -7.19 4.63
C ASN A 50 12.11 -6.19 4.55
N HIS A 51 12.33 -5.49 5.66
CA HIS A 51 13.36 -4.47 5.80
C HIS A 51 14.79 -5.01 5.67
N THR A 52 15.04 -6.26 6.07
CA THR A 52 16.40 -6.84 6.08
C THR A 52 17.00 -7.07 4.70
N ARG A 53 16.16 -7.24 3.67
CA ARG A 53 16.57 -7.48 2.29
C ARG A 53 16.37 -6.25 1.37
N GLY A 54 15.79 -5.17 1.88
CA GLY A 54 15.43 -4.02 1.04
C GLY A 54 14.32 -4.31 0.01
N MET A 55 13.60 -5.42 0.18
CA MET A 55 12.58 -5.89 -0.75
C MET A 55 11.22 -5.91 -0.06
N TYR A 56 10.19 -5.39 -0.72
CA TYR A 56 8.80 -5.60 -0.30
C TYR A 56 8.28 -6.91 -0.90
N HIS A 57 7.53 -7.68 -0.12
CA HIS A 57 6.81 -8.85 -0.60
C HIS A 57 5.31 -8.63 -0.39
N PHE A 58 4.57 -8.54 -1.49
CA PHE A 58 3.12 -8.45 -1.43
C PHE A 58 2.51 -9.82 -1.72
N SER A 59 1.89 -10.39 -0.69
CA SER A 59 1.15 -11.65 -0.78
C SER A 59 -0.34 -11.37 -0.67
N ILE A 60 -1.04 -11.33 -1.81
CA ILE A 60 -2.50 -11.42 -1.81
C ILE A 60 -2.83 -12.92 -1.84
N SER A 61 -3.51 -13.41 -0.81
CA SER A 61 -4.09 -14.77 -0.79
C SER A 61 -3.07 -15.90 -1.05
N GLY A 62 -1.89 -15.84 -0.43
CA GLY A 62 -0.90 -16.93 -0.48
C GLY A 62 -0.09 -17.04 -1.78
N ARG A 63 -0.32 -16.17 -2.77
CA ARG A 63 0.55 -16.02 -3.95
C ARG A 63 1.36 -14.73 -3.84
N THR A 64 2.68 -14.82 -3.98
CA THR A 64 3.57 -13.66 -4.05
C THR A 64 3.39 -12.97 -5.40
N VAL A 65 2.48 -12.00 -5.47
CA VAL A 65 2.14 -11.36 -6.75
C VAL A 65 3.20 -10.34 -7.16
N CYS A 66 3.80 -9.63 -6.20
CA CYS A 66 4.82 -8.62 -6.50
C CYS A 66 5.93 -8.63 -5.47
N GLN A 67 7.16 -8.75 -5.97
CA GLN A 67 8.39 -8.46 -5.24
C GLN A 67 9.04 -7.26 -5.91
N GLY A 68 9.39 -6.25 -5.13
CA GLY A 68 10.09 -5.09 -5.66
C GLY A 68 10.96 -4.41 -4.61
N PRO A 69 11.81 -3.49 -5.04
CA PRO A 69 12.68 -2.76 -4.14
C PRO A 69 11.89 -1.75 -3.31
N MET A 70 12.31 -1.57 -2.06
CA MET A 70 11.58 -0.78 -1.06
C MET A 70 11.39 0.69 -1.43
N HIS A 71 12.24 1.26 -2.30
CA HIS A 71 12.13 2.65 -2.77
C HIS A 71 10.90 2.94 -3.64
N LEU A 72 10.29 1.92 -4.23
CA LEU A 72 9.09 2.07 -5.06
C LEU A 72 7.81 2.14 -4.22
N VAL A 73 7.90 1.88 -2.91
CA VAL A 73 6.76 1.97 -1.99
C VAL A 73 6.77 3.33 -1.33
N TYR A 74 5.62 3.99 -1.34
CA TYR A 74 5.45 5.31 -0.75
C TYR A 74 4.06 5.45 -0.14
N VAL A 75 3.97 6.27 0.89
CA VAL A 75 2.70 6.73 1.44
C VAL A 75 2.32 8.01 0.72
N ARG A 76 1.09 8.11 0.23
CA ARG A 76 0.54 9.32 -0.38
C ARG A 76 -0.71 9.76 0.36
N LEU A 77 -0.78 11.05 0.67
CA LEU A 77 -2.01 11.70 1.09
C LEU A 77 -2.86 11.99 -0.16
N THR A 78 -4.10 11.53 -0.18
CA THR A 78 -5.06 11.81 -1.25
C THR A 78 -6.17 12.70 -0.72
N LEU A 79 -6.54 13.71 -1.50
CA LEU A 79 -7.67 14.58 -1.21
C LEU A 79 -8.88 14.07 -1.98
N SER A 80 -9.97 13.80 -1.26
CA SER A 80 -11.26 13.41 -1.82
C SER A 80 -12.27 14.49 -1.44
N SER A 81 -12.93 15.09 -2.43
CA SER A 81 -14.01 16.06 -2.19
C SER A 81 -15.36 15.36 -2.32
N ASP A 82 -16.25 15.62 -1.37
CA ASP A 82 -17.64 15.18 -1.43
C ASP A 82 -18.52 16.18 -2.21
N ALA A 83 -19.72 15.76 -2.60
CA ALA A 83 -20.69 16.54 -3.36
C ALA A 83 -21.14 17.82 -2.63
N TYR A 84 -21.05 17.84 -1.29
CA TYR A 84 -21.36 19.00 -0.45
C TYR A 84 -20.17 19.95 -0.26
N GLY A 85 -19.06 19.76 -0.97
CA GLY A 85 -17.86 20.61 -0.87
C GLY A 85 -16.98 20.32 0.35
N ARG A 86 -17.24 19.24 1.09
CA ARG A 86 -16.37 18.81 2.19
C ARG A 86 -15.15 18.08 1.64
N CYS A 87 -13.99 18.46 2.15
CA CYS A 87 -12.70 17.89 1.78
C CYS A 87 -12.28 16.85 2.81
N PHE A 88 -12.01 15.64 2.35
CA PHE A 88 -11.52 14.55 3.19
C PHE A 88 -10.13 14.14 2.74
N PHE A 89 -9.24 14.01 3.71
CA PHE A 89 -7.92 13.48 3.51
C PHE A 89 -7.93 11.97 3.76
N GLN A 90 -7.32 11.23 2.86
CA GLN A 90 -7.18 9.78 2.93
C GLN A 90 -5.71 9.42 2.80
N LEU A 91 -5.26 8.47 3.61
CA LEU A 91 -3.89 8.00 3.58
C LEU A 91 -3.82 6.68 2.82
N VAL A 92 -3.07 6.68 1.71
CA VAL A 92 -2.95 5.53 0.83
C VAL A 92 -1.50 5.09 0.76
N LEU A 93 -1.27 3.80 0.96
CA LEU A 93 0.01 3.16 0.67
C LEU A 93 0.01 2.71 -0.79
N CYS A 94 0.92 3.28 -1.57
CA CYS A 94 1.05 3.01 -2.99
C CYS A 94 2.44 2.46 -3.31
N GLY A 95 2.56 1.86 -4.49
CA GLY A 95 3.86 1.59 -5.07
C GLY A 95 3.76 0.98 -6.47
N HIS A 96 4.91 0.66 -7.06
CA HIS A 96 4.93 0.10 -8.41
C HIS A 96 4.24 -1.28 -8.45
N LYS A 97 3.21 -1.41 -9.31
CA LYS A 97 2.36 -2.61 -9.45
C LYS A 97 1.65 -3.03 -8.16
N LEU A 98 1.54 -2.14 -7.18
CA LEU A 98 0.79 -2.36 -5.95
C LEU A 98 -0.59 -1.70 -6.08
N GLU A 99 -1.64 -2.47 -5.77
CA GLU A 99 -2.99 -1.92 -5.62
C GLU A 99 -2.96 -0.92 -4.44
N PRO A 100 -3.52 0.31 -4.61
CA PRO A 100 -3.52 1.32 -3.56
C PRO A 100 -4.22 0.80 -2.31
N LEU A 101 -3.47 0.65 -1.21
CA LEU A 101 -4.02 0.20 0.07
C LEU A 101 -4.40 1.41 0.92
N VAL A 102 -5.69 1.56 1.18
CA VAL A 102 -6.21 2.59 2.08
C VAL A 102 -5.85 2.22 3.52
N LEU A 103 -4.97 3.00 4.13
CA LEU A 103 -4.53 2.79 5.52
C LEU A 103 -5.53 3.35 6.51
N VAL A 104 -6.07 4.54 6.22
CA VAL A 104 -7.03 5.25 7.08
C VAL A 104 -8.11 5.89 6.23
N GLN A 105 -9.36 5.69 6.63
CA GLN A 105 -10.53 6.25 5.96
C GLN A 105 -10.77 7.71 6.40
N LEU A 106 -10.99 8.54 5.38
CA LEU A 106 -11.47 9.93 5.33
C LEU A 106 -11.54 10.69 6.68
N SER A 107 -10.57 11.56 6.92
CA SER A 107 -10.64 12.57 7.99
C SER A 107 -10.63 13.98 7.41
N GLU A 108 -11.42 14.89 8.00
CA GLU A 108 -11.42 16.32 7.62
C GLU A 108 -10.17 17.05 8.15
N ARG A 109 -9.47 16.49 9.15
CA ARG A 109 -8.31 17.13 9.81
C ARG A 109 -7.00 16.79 9.09
N TYR A 110 -6.54 17.73 8.25
CA TYR A 110 -5.27 17.62 7.51
C TYR A 110 -4.05 17.33 8.40
N GLU A 111 -3.81 18.14 9.43
CA GLU A 111 -2.60 18.08 10.28
C GLU A 111 -2.40 16.70 10.93
N GLN A 112 -3.50 16.07 11.34
CA GLN A 112 -3.45 14.74 11.95
C GLN A 112 -3.11 13.65 10.93
N MET A 113 -3.63 13.78 9.71
CA MET A 113 -3.35 12.84 8.64
C MET A 113 -1.92 13.00 8.11
N GLU A 114 -1.40 14.23 8.04
CA GLU A 114 -0.01 14.50 7.73
C GLU A 114 0.92 13.88 8.78
N PHE A 115 0.67 14.14 10.07
CA PHE A 115 1.45 13.59 11.16
C PHE A 115 1.47 12.06 11.13
N LEU A 116 0.30 11.44 10.95
CA LEU A 116 0.17 10.00 10.85
C LEU A 116 0.91 9.44 9.63
N GLY A 117 0.75 10.07 8.46
CA GLY A 117 1.45 9.69 7.24
C GLY A 117 2.96 9.71 7.39
N ARG A 118 3.50 10.78 8.00
CA ARG A 118 4.93 10.91 8.31
C ARG A 118 5.39 9.90 9.35
N HIS A 119 4.59 9.65 10.38
CA HIS A 119 4.91 8.67 11.42
C HIS A 119 5.00 7.26 10.84
N ILE A 120 4.01 6.85 10.03
CA ILE A 120 3.99 5.56 9.34
C ILE A 120 5.18 5.46 8.38
N ALA A 121 5.40 6.48 7.55
CA ALA A 121 6.53 6.49 6.63
C ALA A 121 7.87 6.36 7.37
N ARG A 122 8.05 7.03 8.52
CA ARG A 122 9.24 6.90 9.38
C ARG A 122 9.38 5.50 9.96
N LYS A 123 8.31 4.95 10.54
CA LYS A 123 8.34 3.61 11.14
C LYS A 123 8.61 2.51 10.11
N LEU A 124 8.13 2.69 8.89
CA LEU A 124 8.36 1.78 7.77
C LEU A 124 9.60 2.11 6.94
N ASN A 125 10.30 3.22 7.20
CA ASN A 125 11.45 3.69 6.42
C ASN A 125 11.20 3.84 4.90
N ILE A 126 10.01 4.34 4.53
CA ILE A 126 9.59 4.57 3.13
C ILE A 126 9.36 6.06 2.84
N ASN A 127 9.08 6.40 1.59
CA ASN A 127 8.82 7.77 1.14
C ASN A 127 7.42 8.23 1.55
N TYR A 128 7.25 9.54 1.79
CA TYR A 128 5.96 10.19 2.05
C TYR A 128 5.73 11.31 1.05
N PHE A 129 4.55 11.32 0.44
CA PHE A 129 4.07 12.36 -0.45
C PHE A 129 2.78 12.98 0.08
N ASP A 130 2.73 14.31 0.01
CA ASP A 130 1.57 15.12 0.33
C ASP A 130 0.55 15.06 -0.82
N TYR A 131 -0.62 15.68 -0.64
CA TYR A 131 -1.67 15.67 -1.66
C TYR A 131 -1.31 16.53 -2.88
N LEU A 132 -0.59 17.64 -2.67
CA LEU A 132 -0.04 18.47 -3.74
C LEU A 132 1.26 17.86 -4.28
N ALA A 133 1.45 17.91 -5.60
CA ALA A 133 2.67 17.39 -6.25
C ALA A 133 3.91 18.26 -5.99
N ALA A 134 3.72 19.55 -5.69
CA ALA A 134 4.79 20.52 -5.45
C ALA A 134 4.80 20.98 -3.98
N SER A 135 4.56 20.06 -3.04
CA SER A 135 4.60 20.40 -1.62
C SER A 135 6.02 20.33 -1.07
N TYR A 136 6.41 21.29 -0.24
CA TYR A 136 7.68 21.19 0.52
C TYR A 136 7.61 20.14 1.64
N ARG A 137 6.43 19.59 1.91
CA ARG A 137 6.15 18.66 3.01
C ARG A 137 6.44 17.20 2.65
N HIS A 138 6.86 16.93 1.42
CA HIS A 138 7.31 15.62 0.95
C HIS A 138 8.54 15.15 1.73
N VAL A 139 8.59 13.86 2.07
CA VAL A 139 9.76 13.23 2.70
C VAL A 139 10.24 12.13 1.77
N VAL A 140 11.31 12.43 1.03
CA VAL A 140 11.96 11.48 0.13
C VAL A 140 13.20 10.92 0.81
N ARG A 141 13.27 9.59 0.88
CA ARG A 141 14.42 8.83 1.35
C ARG A 141 15.01 8.10 0.17
N HIS A 142 16.26 8.43 -0.16
CA HIS A 142 16.99 7.73 -1.20
C HIS A 142 17.47 6.38 -0.66
N TRP A 143 17.24 5.33 -1.44
CA TRP A 143 17.71 3.97 -1.17
C TRP A 143 18.70 3.58 -2.28
N PRO A 144 19.82 2.88 -1.97
CA PRO A 144 20.22 2.34 -0.66
C PRO A 144 20.74 3.39 0.33
N LEU A 145 20.46 3.16 1.61
CA LEU A 145 20.95 3.96 2.74
C LEU A 145 22.41 3.58 3.01
N GLY A 146 23.32 4.11 2.19
CA GLY A 146 24.75 3.92 2.37
C GLY A 146 25.43 3.42 1.11
N ALA A 147 26.45 4.17 0.70
CA ALA A 147 27.41 3.83 -0.33
C ALA A 147 28.34 2.66 0.08
N THR A 148 27.81 1.59 0.68
CA THR A 148 28.54 0.36 1.03
C THR A 148 28.31 -0.77 0.04
N PHE A 149 27.40 -0.60 -0.94
CA PHE A 149 27.20 -1.53 -2.05
C PHE A 149 27.34 -0.78 -3.39
N ASN A 150 28.55 -0.32 -3.69
CA ASN A 150 28.94 0.13 -5.04
C ASN A 150 29.94 -0.88 -5.62
N PRO A 151 29.51 -1.92 -6.36
CA PRO A 151 30.44 -2.80 -7.08
C PRO A 151 30.95 -2.15 -8.39
N GLY A 152 31.16 -0.82 -8.43
CA GLY A 152 31.49 -0.15 -9.70
C GLY A 152 31.77 1.34 -9.70
N ILE A 153 31.85 2.03 -8.56
CA ILE A 153 32.39 3.41 -8.57
C ILE A 153 33.91 3.32 -8.57
N VAL A 154 34.46 3.19 -9.77
CA VAL A 154 35.84 3.58 -10.07
C VAL A 154 36.00 5.02 -9.62
N GLN A 155 36.87 5.26 -8.64
CA GLN A 155 37.35 6.60 -8.27
C GLN A 155 37.78 7.33 -9.54
N ARG A 156 36.96 8.29 -10.01
CA ARG A 156 37.43 9.26 -11.00
C ARG A 156 38.55 10.04 -10.32
N LYS A 157 39.79 9.72 -10.70
CA LYS A 157 41.00 10.43 -10.31
C LYS A 157 40.75 11.94 -10.45
N ALA A 158 40.83 12.67 -9.34
CA ALA A 158 40.74 14.12 -9.36
C ALA A 158 41.92 14.65 -10.19
N GLN A 159 41.66 15.04 -11.44
CA GLN A 159 42.59 15.87 -12.19
C GLN A 159 42.59 17.24 -11.52
N ALA A 160 43.64 17.49 -10.74
CA ALA A 160 43.95 18.80 -10.21
C ALA A 160 43.99 19.79 -11.37
N TYR A 161 43.12 20.80 -11.31
CA TYR A 161 43.12 21.92 -12.23
C TYR A 161 44.38 22.75 -11.95
N THR A 162 45.45 22.53 -12.71
CA THR A 162 46.67 23.33 -12.62
C THR A 162 46.35 24.72 -13.16
N LYS A 163 46.35 25.70 -12.25
CA LYS A 163 46.11 27.11 -12.51
C LYS A 163 47.28 27.65 -13.34
N SER A 164 47.08 27.93 -14.63
CA SER A 164 48.07 28.62 -15.46
C SER A 164 48.07 30.11 -15.11
N SER A 165 49.08 30.56 -14.38
CA SER A 165 49.41 31.98 -14.23
C SER A 165 49.87 32.54 -15.56
N VAL A 166 49.04 33.39 -16.18
CA VAL A 166 49.43 34.24 -17.30
C VAL A 166 50.06 35.50 -16.71
N THR A 167 51.38 35.49 -16.60
CA THR A 167 52.22 36.70 -16.63
C THR A 167 52.64 36.87 -18.09
N ASP A 168 52.38 38.03 -18.67
CA ASP A 168 53.27 38.72 -19.62
C ASP A 168 52.54 39.93 -20.21
N LEU A 169 52.95 41.13 -19.78
CA LEU A 169 52.82 42.38 -20.52
C LEU A 169 53.83 43.35 -19.91
N ASP A 170 55.07 43.25 -20.39
CA ASP A 170 56.09 44.30 -20.36
C ASP A 170 57.08 44.02 -21.51
N VAL A 171 57.03 44.88 -22.53
CA VAL A 171 58.08 45.40 -23.46
C VAL A 171 57.41 45.86 -24.76
#